data_AF-A0A166HL30-F1
#
_entry.id   AF-A0A166HL30-F1
#
_cell.length_a   1.000
_cell.length_b   1.000
_cell.length_c   1.000
_cell.angle_alpha   90.00
_cell.angle_beta   90.00
_cell.angle_gamma   90.00
#
_symmetry.space_group_name_H-M   'P 1'
#
loop_
_entity.id
_entity.type
_entity.pdbx_description
1 polymer ?
#
loop_
_entity_poly.entity_id
_entity_poly.type
_entity_poly.pdbx_seq_one_letter_code
_entity_poly.pdbx_strand_id
1 'polypeptide(L)' 'MKRLLLMLLLPLPMGCATSEVQPWQRGYLAKPEMQLNADPRESALQAQIHYSKEASSGGAGAAGGGCGCN' A
#
# COMPACT_ATOMS: atom_id res chain seq x y z
N MET A 1 34.87 25.71 -7.56
CA MET A 1 34.85 24.54 -6.67
C MET A 1 33.48 24.36 -6.01
N LYS A 2 33.04 25.22 -5.08
CA LYS A 2 31.72 25.11 -4.40
C LYS A 2 30.49 25.15 -5.31
N ARG A 3 30.51 25.98 -6.37
CA ARG A 3 29.42 26.04 -7.37
C ARG A 3 29.33 24.78 -8.24
N LEU A 4 30.47 24.12 -8.47
CA LEU A 4 30.53 22.87 -9.22
C LEU A 4 29.98 21.71 -8.37
N LEU A 5 30.29 21.73 -7.07
CA LEU A 5 29.76 20.79 -6.08
C LEU A 5 28.22 20.90 -5.98
N LEU A 6 27.67 22.12 -6.02
CA LEU A 6 26.22 22.37 -5.96
C LEU A 6 25.47 21.82 -7.19
N MET A 7 26.06 21.91 -8.39
CA MET A 7 25.50 21.37 -9.63
C MET A 7 25.55 19.83 -9.68
N LEU A 8 26.57 19.23 -9.06
CA LEU A 8 26.72 17.77 -8.97
C LEU A 8 25.74 17.13 -7.97
N LEU A 9 25.28 17.89 -6.97
CA LEU A 9 24.33 17.45 -5.95
C LEU A 9 22.85 17.67 -6.34
N LEU A 10 22.57 18.29 -7.50
CA LEU A 10 21.22 18.65 -7.92
C LEU A 10 20.34 17.51 -8.50
N PRO A 11 20.85 16.34 -8.96
CA PRO A 11 19.97 15.29 -9.49
C PRO A 11 19.70 14.20 -8.43
N LEU A 12 19.10 14.57 -7.30
CA LEU A 12 18.65 13.64 -6.25
C LEU A 12 17.21 13.99 -5.85
N PRO A 13 16.21 13.09 -5.87
CA PRO A 13 16.00 11.87 -6.65
C PRO A 13 14.77 12.04 -7.58
N MET A 14 14.91 11.79 -8.88
CA MET A 14 13.72 11.45 -9.67
C MET A 14 13.28 10.06 -9.22
N GLY A 15 12.18 9.97 -8.47
CA GLY A 15 11.59 8.68 -8.13
C GLY A 15 11.39 7.88 -9.42
N CYS A 16 11.70 6.58 -9.40
CA CYS A 16 11.62 5.70 -10.58
C CYS A 16 10.19 5.55 -11.17
N ALA A 17 9.20 6.24 -10.61
CA ALA A 17 7.87 6.37 -11.19
C ALA A 17 7.91 7.42 -12.32
N THR A 18 8.37 7.01 -13.49
CA THR A 18 8.36 7.83 -14.72
C THR A 18 6.96 7.92 -15.36
N SER A 19 6.01 7.14 -14.86
CA SER A 19 4.62 7.10 -15.31
C SER A 19 3.68 7.46 -14.15
N GLU A 20 2.73 8.35 -14.42
CA GLU A 20 1.70 8.71 -13.48
C GLU A 20 0.71 7.55 -13.32
N VAL A 21 0.66 6.95 -12.13
CA VAL A 21 -0.29 5.88 -11.81
C VAL A 21 -1.48 6.45 -11.06
N GLN A 22 -2.65 6.34 -11.66
CA GLN A 22 -3.91 6.84 -11.12
C GLN A 22 -4.54 5.84 -10.12
N PRO A 23 -5.27 6.31 -9.09
CA PRO A 23 -5.82 5.43 -8.05
C PRO A 23 -6.70 4.28 -8.56
N TRP A 24 -7.48 4.51 -9.62
CA TRP A 24 -8.35 3.49 -10.22
C TRP A 24 -7.60 2.43 -11.04
N GLN A 25 -6.35 2.69 -11.45
CA GLN A 25 -5.53 1.70 -12.16
C GLN A 25 -5.13 0.54 -11.25
N ARG A 26 -5.30 0.67 -9.93
CA ARG A 26 -5.07 -0.40 -8.96
C ARG A 26 -5.82 -1.69 -9.32
N GLY A 27 -7.03 -1.60 -9.88
CA GLY A 27 -7.81 -2.79 -10.28
C GLY A 27 -7.19 -3.61 -11.40
N TYR A 28 -6.33 -2.99 -12.22
CA TYR A 28 -5.66 -3.64 -13.35
C TYR A 28 -4.19 -3.95 -13.08
N LEU A 29 -3.54 -3.15 -12.23
CA LEU A 29 -2.11 -3.27 -11.92
C LEU A 29 -1.84 -4.17 -10.71
N ALA A 30 -2.80 -4.33 -9.79
CA ALA A 30 -2.64 -5.19 -8.63
C ALA A 30 -2.78 -6.66 -9.04
N LYS A 31 -1.71 -7.44 -8.83
CA LYS A 31 -1.74 -8.88 -9.03
C LYS A 31 -2.34 -9.58 -7.80
N PRO A 32 -2.89 -10.81 -7.93
CA PRO A 32 -3.43 -11.56 -6.80
C PRO A 32 -2.44 -11.74 -5.62
N GLU A 33 -1.16 -11.92 -5.91
CA GLU A 33 -0.09 -12.06 -4.93
C GLU A 33 0.27 -10.75 -4.20
N MET A 34 -0.22 -9.60 -4.68
CA MET A 34 -0.05 -8.29 -4.03
C MET A 34 -1.15 -7.99 -3.01
N GLN A 35 -2.04 -8.94 -2.72
CA GLN A 35 -3.06 -8.75 -1.70
C GLN A 35 -2.40 -8.53 -0.33
N LEU A 36 -2.91 -7.51 0.38
CA LEU A 36 -2.48 -7.18 1.75
C LEU A 36 -2.72 -8.36 2.72
N ASN A 37 -3.63 -9.24 2.33
CA ASN A 37 -4.06 -10.36 3.11
C ASN A 37 -3.90 -11.64 2.28
N ALA A 38 -2.85 -12.39 2.57
CA ALA A 38 -2.58 -13.65 1.90
C ALA A 38 -3.56 -14.77 2.32
N ASP A 39 -4.09 -14.70 3.55
CA ASP A 39 -5.04 -15.67 4.08
C ASP A 39 -6.22 -14.96 4.79
N PRO A 40 -7.36 -14.80 4.09
CA PRO A 40 -8.55 -14.18 4.65
C PRO A 40 -9.06 -14.83 5.94
N ARG A 41 -8.89 -16.15 6.12
CA ARG A 41 -9.38 -16.85 7.31
C ARG A 41 -8.55 -16.50 8.52
N GLU A 42 -7.24 -16.56 8.39
CA GLU A 42 -6.32 -16.19 9.47
C GLU A 42 -6.51 -14.72 9.87
N SER A 43 -6.61 -13.82 8.88
CA SER A 43 -6.82 -12.40 9.16
C SER A 43 -8.13 -12.11 9.91
N ALA A 44 -9.21 -12.83 9.60
CA ALA A 44 -10.49 -12.66 10.25
C ALA A 44 -10.42 -13.12 11.71
N LEU A 45 -9.73 -14.24 11.96
CA LEU A 45 -9.47 -14.72 13.32
C LEU A 45 -8.66 -13.70 14.13
N GLN A 46 -7.56 -13.19 13.56
CA GLN A 46 -6.72 -12.19 14.22
C GLN A 46 -7.50 -10.90 14.52
N ALA A 47 -8.33 -10.44 13.59
CA ALA A 47 -9.19 -9.27 13.80
C ALA A 47 -10.17 -9.51 14.95
N GLN A 48 -10.85 -10.67 15.00
CA GLN A 48 -11.75 -11.02 16.11
C GLN A 48 -11.04 -11.04 17.46
N ILE A 49 -9.83 -11.62 17.52
CA ILE A 49 -9.01 -11.65 18.74
C ILE A 49 -8.66 -10.22 19.16
N HIS A 50 -8.22 -9.38 18.22
CA HIS A 50 -7.83 -8.00 18.48
C HIS A 50 -9.00 -7.15 19.00
N TYR A 51 -10.16 -7.19 18.33
CA TYR A 51 -11.36 -6.47 18.78
C TYR A 51 -11.80 -6.89 20.18
N SER A 52 -11.70 -8.18 20.47
CA SER A 52 -12.07 -8.72 21.79
C SER A 52 -11.11 -8.27 22.89
N LYS A 53 -9.81 -8.18 22.59
CA LYS A 53 -8.77 -7.81 23.56
C LYS A 53 -8.70 -6.30 23.81
N GLU A 54 -8.82 -5.52 22.76
CA GLU A 54 -8.62 -4.06 22.82
C GLU A 54 -9.93 -3.27 22.96
N ALA A 55 -11.07 -3.96 23.09
CA ALA A 55 -12.41 -3.37 23.01
C ALA A 55 -12.57 -2.41 21.81
N SER A 56 -11.85 -2.70 20.73
CA SER A 56 -11.81 -1.87 19.53
C SER A 56 -12.92 -2.28 18.56
N SER A 57 -13.36 -1.33 17.72
CA SER A 57 -14.38 -1.57 16.69
C SER A 57 -14.05 -0.78 15.43
N GLY A 58 -14.46 -1.29 14.27
CA GLY A 58 -14.11 -0.74 12.95
C GLY A 58 -13.11 -1.62 12.20
N GLY A 59 -13.51 -2.08 11.01
CA GLY A 59 -12.73 -3.00 10.15
C GLY A 59 -11.29 -2.51 9.91
N ALA A 60 -10.30 -3.39 10.05
CA ALA A 60 -8.87 -3.05 9.95
C ALA A 60 -8.33 -2.92 8.51
N GLY A 61 -9.19 -2.96 7.48
CA GLY A 61 -8.76 -3.15 6.10
C GLY A 61 -9.09 -1.99 5.17
N ALA A 62 -8.08 -1.49 4.45
CA ALA A 62 -8.32 -0.88 3.15
C ALA A 62 -8.68 -1.99 2.16
N ALA A 63 -9.76 -1.83 1.39
CA ALA A 63 -10.12 -2.80 0.36
C ALA A 63 -8.94 -2.96 -0.63
N GLY A 64 -8.53 -4.21 -0.87
CA GLY A 64 -7.51 -4.53 -1.86
C GLY A 64 -7.95 -4.13 -3.27
N GLY A 65 -7.08 -4.31 -4.26
CA GLY A 65 -7.36 -3.97 -5.67
C GLY A 65 -8.43 -4.83 -6.37
N GLY A 66 -9.19 -5.67 -5.66
CA GLY A 66 -10.26 -6.50 -6.22
C GLY A 66 -11.59 -5.75 -6.39
N CYS A 67 -12.67 -6.48 -6.72
CA CYS A 67 -14.03 -5.98 -6.96
C CYS A 67 -14.68 -5.20 -5.78
N GLY A 68 -13.95 -4.93 -4.70
CA GLY A 68 -14.45 -4.10 -3.59
C GLY A 68 -15.54 -4.75 -2.74
N CYS A 69 -15.80 -6.05 -2.91
CA CYS A 69 -16.71 -6.78 -2.03
C CYS A 69 -16.02 -7.01 -0.68
N ASN A 70 -16.46 -6.28 0.35
CA ASN A 70 -16.47 -6.78 1.73
C ASN A 70 -17.71 -7.64 1.93
#